data_AF-A0A6F9CKT5-F1
#
_entry.id   AF-A0A6F9CKT5-F1
#
_cell.length_a   1.000
_cell.length_b   1.000
_cell.length_c   1.000
_cell.angle_alpha   90.00
_cell.angle_beta   90.00
_cell.angle_gamma   90.00
#
_symmetry.space_group_name_H-M   'P 1'
#
loop_
_entity.id
_entity.type
_entity.pdbx_description
1 polymer ?
#
loop_
_entity_poly.entity_id
_entity_poly.type
_entity_poly.pdbx_seq_one_letter_code
_entity_poly.pdbx_strand_id
1 'polypeptide(L)'
;MLTATQYIAPLMANFDPSVSRNSTVIYFDNGTALVVQWDHIPIEVAQISSVNHPVKVGLSDAFVVVHRIQQIPNVRRRTIYEYHRVELTKTKITNSTAVEMMPLPRMQAGRWAGLDN
;
A
#
# COMPACT_ATOMS: atom_id res chain seq x y z
N MET A 1 2.90 -8.43 24.15
CA MET A 1 3.72 -7.37 23.56
C MET A 1 3.00 -6.86 22.32
N LEU A 2 2.49 -5.62 22.33
CA LEU A 2 1.87 -4.98 21.18
C LEU A 2 2.99 -4.23 20.45
N THR A 3 3.45 -4.75 19.32
CA THR A 3 4.34 -4.00 18.43
C THR A 3 3.45 -3.28 17.42
N ALA A 4 3.36 -1.95 17.51
CA ALA A 4 2.70 -1.14 16.50
C ALA A 4 3.72 -0.80 15.41
N THR A 5 3.45 -1.24 14.18
CA THR A 5 4.22 -0.84 13.00
C THR A 5 3.34 0.04 12.14
N GLN A 6 3.81 1.25 11.83
CA GLN A 6 3.18 2.12 10.86
C GLN A 6 3.49 1.61 9.45
N TYR A 7 2.51 1.57 8.55
CA TYR A 7 2.72 1.15 7.17
C TYR A 7 2.05 2.10 6.19
N ILE A 8 2.67 2.23 5.02
CA ILE A 8 2.10 2.90 3.84
C ILE A 8 1.79 1.82 2.81
N ALA A 9 0.55 1.78 2.32
CA ALA A 9 0.13 0.81 1.30
C ALA A 9 -0.43 1.54 0.07
N PRO A 10 0.41 1.82 -0.96
CA PRO A 10 0.00 2.51 -2.18
C PRO A 10 -1.07 1.77 -3.00
N LEU A 11 -1.06 0.44 -2.90
CA LEU A 11 -1.97 -0.45 -3.60
C LEU A 11 -2.20 -1.72 -2.78
N MET A 12 -3.47 -2.05 -2.56
CA MET A 12 -3.90 -3.26 -1.86
C MET A 12 -4.86 -4.01 -2.79
N ALA A 13 -4.35 -5.06 -3.43
CA ALA A 13 -5.11 -5.90 -4.34
C ALA A 13 -4.57 -7.33 -4.31
N ASN A 14 -5.40 -8.29 -4.72
CA ASN A 14 -4.99 -9.67 -4.88
C ASN A 14 -4.41 -9.85 -6.29
N PHE A 15 -3.08 -9.72 -6.42
CA PHE A 15 -2.38 -9.97 -7.69
C PHE A 15 -2.04 -11.44 -7.82
N ASP A 16 -2.29 -12.00 -9.00
CA ASP A 16 -1.69 -13.27 -9.40
C ASP A 16 -0.33 -12.97 -10.08
N PRO A 17 0.81 -13.21 -9.39
CA PRO A 17 2.14 -12.94 -9.94
C PRO A 17 2.49 -13.83 -11.13
N SER A 18 1.70 -14.89 -11.40
CA SER A 18 1.90 -15.74 -12.57
C SER A 18 1.46 -15.08 -13.89
N VAL A 19 0.58 -14.07 -13.83
CA VAL A 19 -0.01 -13.41 -14.99
C VAL A 19 1.01 -12.51 -15.73
N SER A 20 1.95 -11.90 -15.00
CA SER A 20 3.02 -11.13 -15.62
C SER A 20 4.23 -11.04 -14.69
N ARG A 21 5.37 -11.55 -15.18
CA ARG A 21 6.66 -11.47 -14.47
C ARG A 21 7.35 -10.11 -14.59
N ASN A 22 6.86 -9.26 -15.48
CA ASN A 22 7.46 -7.95 -15.77
C ASN A 22 6.70 -6.79 -15.10
N SER A 23 5.59 -7.06 -14.42
CA SER A 23 4.85 -6.03 -13.68
C SER A 23 5.70 -5.51 -12.52
N THR A 24 5.90 -4.20 -12.45
CA THR A 24 6.61 -3.56 -11.34
C THR A 24 5.81 -2.43 -10.72
N VAL A 25 5.86 -2.35 -9.40
CA VAL A 25 5.42 -1.17 -8.64
C VAL A 25 6.66 -0.61 -7.96
N ILE A 26 7.06 0.59 -8.36
CA ILE A 26 8.28 1.25 -7.88
C ILE A 26 7.86 2.46 -7.07
N TYR A 27 8.56 2.70 -5.95
CA TYR A 27 8.41 3.91 -5.18
C TYR A 27 9.72 4.69 -5.15
N PHE A 28 9.62 6.01 -5.08
CA PHE A 28 10.76 6.91 -4.96
C PHE A 28 10.41 8.04 -4.00
N ASP A 29 11.32 8.34 -3.07
CA ASP A 29 11.23 9.49 -2.18
C ASP A 29 12.45 10.39 -2.41
N ASN A 30 12.20 11.65 -2.73
CA ASN A 30 13.26 12.66 -2.89
C ASN A 30 13.36 13.64 -1.70
N GLY A 31 12.64 13.37 -0.61
CA GLY A 31 12.54 14.21 0.59
C GLY A 31 11.47 15.30 0.51
N THR A 32 10.91 15.56 -0.69
CA THR A 32 9.84 16.54 -0.90
C THR A 32 8.55 15.92 -1.43
N ALA A 33 8.64 14.77 -2.10
CA ALA A 33 7.50 14.05 -2.62
C ALA A 33 7.75 12.54 -2.56
N LEU A 34 6.68 11.80 -2.31
CA LEU A 34 6.62 10.35 -2.52
C LEU A 34 6.00 10.08 -3.88
N VAL A 35 6.74 9.41 -4.75
CA VAL A 35 6.28 8.99 -6.07
C VAL A 35 6.06 7.48 -6.06
N VAL A 36 4.91 7.04 -6.57
CA VAL A 36 4.61 5.63 -6.81
C VAL A 36 4.31 5.45 -8.29
N GLN A 37 5.04 4.58 -8.95
CA GLN A 37 4.90 4.27 -10.37
C GLN A 37 4.46 2.82 -10.56
N TRP A 38 3.55 2.62 -11.50
CA TRP A 38 3.10 1.33 -11.95
C TRP A 38 3.52 1.10 -13.40
N ASP A 39 4.17 -0.03 -13.65
CA ASP A 39 4.68 -0.37 -14.97
C ASP A 39 4.40 -1.84 -15.32
N HIS A 40 4.10 -2.08 -16.59
CA HIS A 40 3.71 -3.37 -17.17
C HIS A 40 2.56 -4.09 -16.42
N ILE A 41 1.56 -3.34 -15.92
CA ILE A 41 0.39 -3.98 -15.29
C ILE A 41 -0.44 -4.72 -16.36
N PRO A 42 -0.65 -6.04 -16.23
CA PRO A 42 -1.30 -6.86 -17.26
C PRO A 42 -2.82 -6.68 -17.33
N ILE A 43 -3.44 -6.14 -16.27
CA ILE A 43 -4.88 -5.97 -16.14
C ILE A 43 -5.14 -4.61 -15.48
N GLU A 44 -6.11 -3.86 -15.98
CA GLU A 44 -6.49 -2.59 -15.37
C GLU A 44 -6.92 -2.78 -13.91
N VAL A 45 -6.53 -1.85 -13.02
CA VAL A 45 -6.87 -1.95 -11.59
C VAL A 45 -8.39 -1.97 -11.37
N ALA A 46 -9.16 -1.34 -12.26
CA ALA A 46 -10.62 -1.37 -12.23
C ALA A 46 -11.23 -2.74 -12.54
N GLN A 47 -10.49 -3.63 -13.21
CA GLN A 47 -10.94 -4.97 -13.59
C GLN A 47 -10.52 -6.06 -12.59
N ILE A 48 -9.73 -5.72 -11.57
CA ILE A 48 -9.33 -6.67 -10.53
C ILE A 48 -10.55 -7.03 -9.67
N SER A 49 -10.81 -8.33 -9.54
CA SER A 49 -11.93 -8.85 -8.75
C SER A 49 -11.84 -8.42 -7.28
N SER A 50 -12.93 -7.84 -6.77
CA SER A 50 -13.06 -7.46 -5.36
C SER A 50 -13.86 -8.46 -4.51
N VAL A 51 -14.22 -9.62 -5.07
CA VAL A 51 -15.15 -10.59 -4.44
C VAL A 51 -14.57 -11.15 -3.14
N ASN A 52 -13.30 -11.56 -3.16
CA ASN A 52 -12.64 -12.15 -2.00
C ASN A 52 -11.85 -11.13 -1.17
N HIS A 53 -11.53 -9.97 -1.76
CA HIS A 53 -10.74 -8.94 -1.11
C HIS A 53 -10.99 -7.57 -1.75
N PRO A 54 -11.23 -6.50 -0.97
CA PRO A 54 -11.41 -5.17 -1.54
C PRO A 54 -10.13 -4.68 -2.23
N VAL A 55 -10.27 -4.17 -3.46
CA VAL A 55 -9.19 -3.50 -4.17
C VAL A 55 -9.18 -2.03 -3.75
N LYS A 56 -8.07 -1.58 -3.17
CA LYS A 56 -7.86 -0.18 -2.77
C LYS A 56 -6.60 0.37 -3.42
N VAL A 57 -6.67 1.63 -3.86
CA VAL A 57 -5.53 2.36 -4.41
C VAL A 57 -5.47 3.71 -3.71
N GLY A 58 -4.28 4.12 -3.29
CA GLY A 58 -4.11 5.34 -2.50
C GLY A 58 -3.07 5.18 -1.42
N LEU A 59 -2.87 6.22 -0.61
CA LEU A 59 -2.09 6.09 0.61
C LEU A 59 -3.01 5.82 1.78
N SER A 60 -2.62 4.88 2.62
CA SER A 60 -3.25 4.67 3.93
C SER A 60 -2.19 4.80 5.00
N ASP A 61 -2.48 5.59 6.02
CA ASP A 61 -1.74 5.59 7.27
C ASP A 61 -2.48 4.72 8.29
N ALA A 62 -1.73 3.77 8.85
CA ALA A 62 -2.29 2.69 9.59
C ALA A 62 -1.23 2.01 10.47
N PHE A 63 -1.67 1.42 11.59
CA PHE A 63 -0.82 0.58 12.41
C PHE A 63 -1.29 -0.87 12.43
N VAL A 64 -0.33 -1.78 12.52
CA VAL A 64 -0.58 -3.23 12.63
C VAL A 64 -0.40 -3.69 14.06
N VAL A 65 -1.40 -4.39 14.59
CA VAL A 65 -1.32 -5.10 15.87
C VAL A 65 -1.19 -6.59 15.60
N VAL A 66 -0.12 -7.20 16.11
CA VAL A 66 0.09 -8.64 16.00
C VAL A 66 -0.22 -9.32 17.34
N HIS A 67 -1.25 -10.17 17.35
CA HIS A 67 -1.64 -10.97 18.50
C HIS A 67 -1.34 -12.45 18.26
N ARG A 68 -0.69 -13.12 19.21
CA ARG A 68 -0.51 -14.58 19.18
C ARG A 68 -1.77 -15.23 19.73
N ILE A 69 -2.38 -16.13 18.97
CA ILE A 69 -3.56 -16.85 19.44
C ILE A 69 -3.08 -17.98 20.35
N GLN A 70 -3.33 -17.87 21.65
CA GLN A 70 -2.83 -18.85 22.62
C GLN A 70 -3.40 -20.26 22.39
N GLN A 71 -4.59 -20.35 21.81
CA GLN A 71 -5.30 -21.62 21.56
C GLN A 71 -4.79 -22.38 20.32
N ILE A 72 -4.01 -21.74 19.44
CA ILE A 72 -3.51 -22.40 18.22
C ILE A 72 -2.00 -22.12 18.10
N PRO A 73 -1.14 -23.14 18.29
CA PRO A 73 0.30 -22.95 18.16
C PRO A 73 0.66 -22.45 16.76
N ASN A 74 1.64 -21.55 16.69
CA ASN A 74 2.16 -20.92 15.47
C ASN A 74 1.18 -20.02 14.68
N VAL A 75 -0.03 -19.75 15.17
CA VAL A 75 -0.93 -18.79 14.53
C VAL A 75 -0.76 -17.39 15.10
N ARG A 76 -0.52 -16.42 14.21
CA ARG A 76 -0.44 -14.99 14.52
C ARG A 76 -1.58 -14.28 13.80
N ARG A 77 -2.46 -13.61 14.55
CA ARG A 77 -3.45 -12.69 13.99
C ARG A 77 -2.81 -11.32 13.81
N ARG A 78 -2.88 -10.76 12.61
CA ARG A 78 -2.52 -9.36 12.34
C ARG A 78 -3.81 -8.58 12.17
N THR A 79 -4.03 -7.56 13.01
CA THR A 79 -5.13 -6.62 12.87
C THR A 79 -4.57 -5.30 12.38
N ILE A 80 -5.16 -4.78 11.31
CA ILE A 80 -4.75 -3.55 10.64
C ILE A 80 -5.76 -2.47 10.99
N TYR A 81 -5.29 -1.38 11.60
CA TYR A 81 -6.12 -0.23 11.92
C TYR A 81 -5.72 0.94 11.02
N GLU A 82 -6.60 1.30 10.08
CA GLU A 82 -6.44 2.42 9.16
C GLU A 82 -7.15 3.65 9.69
N TYR A 83 -6.44 4.78 9.81
CA TYR A 83 -6.99 6.02 10.37
C TYR A 83 -7.09 7.14 9.35
N HIS A 84 -6.17 7.20 8.40
CA HIS A 84 -6.20 8.20 7.34
C HIS A 84 -6.01 7.54 5.98
N ARG A 85 -6.77 8.01 4.98
CA ARG A 85 -6.67 7.55 3.60
C ARG A 85 -6.72 8.70 2.62
N VAL A 86 -5.87 8.62 1.62
CA VAL A 86 -5.93 9.39 0.38
C VAL A 86 -6.29 8.41 -0.72
N GLU A 87 -7.53 8.41 -1.19
CA GLU A 87 -8.01 7.47 -2.20
C GLU A 87 -7.75 7.97 -3.62
N LEU A 88 -7.25 7.07 -4.46
CA LEU A 88 -7.03 7.31 -5.89
C LEU A 88 -8.11 6.60 -6.71
N THR A 89 -8.53 7.21 -7.81
CA THR A 89 -9.50 6.59 -8.71
C THR A 89 -8.86 5.43 -9.47
N LYS A 90 -9.42 4.22 -9.33
CA LYS A 90 -8.89 2.98 -9.96
C LYS A 90 -8.66 3.10 -11.46
N THR A 91 -9.52 3.82 -12.17
CA THR A 91 -9.43 4.03 -13.62
C THR A 91 -8.27 4.91 -14.05
N LYS A 92 -7.67 5.68 -13.13
CA LYS A 92 -6.50 6.53 -13.40
C LYS A 92 -5.18 5.78 -13.24
N ILE A 93 -5.20 4.57 -12.68
CA ILE A 93 -4.01 3.74 -12.52
C ILE A 93 -3.98 2.74 -13.67
N THR A 94 -3.21 3.08 -14.69
CA THR A 94 -3.01 2.27 -15.89
C THR A 94 -1.53 2.01 -16.08
N ASN A 95 -1.17 1.35 -17.19
CA ASN A 95 0.22 1.08 -17.49
C ASN A 95 1.03 2.38 -17.64
N SER A 96 2.26 2.36 -17.13
CA SER A 96 3.21 3.49 -17.16
C SER A 96 2.65 4.78 -16.54
N THR A 97 1.82 4.64 -15.50
CA THR A 97 1.31 5.77 -14.72
C THR A 97 2.09 5.93 -13.44
N ALA A 98 2.21 7.17 -12.98
CA ALA A 98 2.80 7.51 -11.70
C ALA A 98 1.91 8.49 -10.94
N VAL A 99 1.93 8.37 -9.62
CA VAL A 99 1.28 9.29 -8.70
C VAL A 99 2.35 9.92 -7.82
N GLU A 100 2.41 11.24 -7.87
CA GLU A 100 3.26 12.06 -7.02
C GLU A 100 2.42 12.64 -5.88
N MET A 101 2.92 12.48 -4.66
CA MET A 101 2.25 12.92 -3.45
C MET A 101 3.16 13.87 -2.69
N MET A 102 2.70 15.12 -2.59
CA MET A 102 3.38 16.17 -1.88
C MET A 102 2.76 16.35 -0.49
N PRO A 103 3.58 16.51 0.56
CA PRO A 103 3.08 16.85 1.88
C PRO A 103 2.43 18.24 1.83
N LEU A 104 1.31 18.39 2.54
CA LEU A 104 0.71 19.71 2.70
C LEU A 104 1.64 20.60 3.55
N PRO A 105 1.62 21.94 3.38
CA PRO A 105 2.52 22.86 4.10
C PRO A 105 2.50 22.71 5.63
N ARG A 106 1.37 22.28 6.18
CA ARG A 106 1.15 21.97 7.60
C ARG A 106 1.84 20.69 8.11
N MET A 107 2.46 19.94 7.20
CA MET A 107 3.17 18.69 7.45
C MET A 107 4.65 18.83 7.05
N GLN A 108 5.29 19.97 7.39
CA GLN A 108 6.74 20.10 7.31
C GLN A 108 7.37 19.67 8.63
N ALA A 109 7.59 18.36 8.79
CA ALA A 109 8.65 17.75 9.61
C ALA A 109 8.34 16.26 9.80
N GLY A 110 8.95 15.42 8.96
CA GLY A 110 8.86 13.97 9.11
C GLY A 110 9.41 13.28 7.88
N ARG A 111 10.70 12.92 7.93
CA ARG A 111 11.34 11.98 7.00
C ARG A 111 10.39 10.79 6.78
N TRP A 112 10.19 10.34 5.54
CA TRP A 112 9.41 9.15 5.20
C TRP A 112 10.13 7.87 5.70
N ALA A 113 10.39 7.79 7.00
CA ALA A 113 11.16 6.73 7.64
C ALA A 113 10.24 5.53 7.92
N GLY A 114 10.10 4.66 6.94
CA GLY A 114 9.40 3.39 7.08
C GLY A 114 9.57 2.42 5.91
N LEU A 115 10.41 2.75 4.92
CA LEU A 115 10.61 1.96 3.70
C LEU A 115 11.86 1.06 3.75
N ASP A 116 12.71 1.22 4.76
CA ASP A 116 13.94 0.44 4.92
C ASP A 116 13.66 -0.75 5.83
N ASN A 117 13.34 -1.91 5.25
CA ASN A 117 13.33 -3.20 5.95
C ASN A 117 13.85 -4.30 5.02
#